data_AF-A0A345UN61-F1
#
_entry.id   AF-A0A345UN61-F1
#
_cell.length_a   1.000
_cell.length_b   1.000
_cell.length_c   1.000
_cell.angle_alpha   90.00
_cell.angle_beta   90.00
_cell.angle_gamma   90.00
#
_symmetry.space_group_name_H-M   'P 1'
#
loop_
_entity.id
_entity.type
_entity.pdbx_description
1 polymer ?
#
loop_
_entity_poly.entity_id
_entity_poly.type
_entity_poly.pdbx_seq_one_letter_code
_entity_poly.pdbx_strand_id
1 'polypeptide(L)'
;MTFSFSVILMQVSADLQSEGAFSQLVRYFNEGGLFMWPVLICVILGLAIFLERLVTLNRADINTRQFILDVKEALDNGGIPAAQELCASTRGPVASVFNAGLLRADEGFEAAEKAIISYGSIEMSFLERGLVWLSLFIALAPMIGFTGTVIGMVEAFDAIESAGDISPSIVAGGIKTALLTTLAGLIGAIILQVGYNYCVSKIDKLVVEMEESSIVLIDSISAMEKGKPLSGGESSEA
;
A
#
# COMPACT_ATOMS: atom_id res chain seq x y z
N MET A 1 -14.90 -2.53 -37.92
CA MET A 1 -15.15 -3.12 -36.58
C MET A 1 -14.89 -2.13 -35.42
N THR A 2 -14.84 -0.82 -35.67
CA THR A 2 -14.49 0.22 -34.66
C THR A 2 -15.69 0.96 -34.07
N PHE A 3 -16.92 0.70 -34.57
CA PHE A 3 -18.13 1.42 -34.13
C PHE A 3 -18.71 0.93 -32.79
N SER A 4 -18.26 -0.20 -32.25
CA SER A 4 -18.85 -0.76 -31.01
C SER A 4 -18.43 -0.01 -29.75
N PHE A 5 -17.18 0.45 -29.66
CA PHE A 5 -16.63 1.00 -28.41
C PHE A 5 -17.06 2.46 -28.16
N SER A 6 -17.10 3.30 -29.21
CA SER A 6 -17.65 4.66 -29.10
C SER A 6 -19.14 4.68 -28.81
N VAL A 7 -19.91 3.73 -29.35
CA VAL A 7 -21.36 3.62 -29.06
C VAL A 7 -21.58 3.17 -27.62
N ILE A 8 -20.80 2.21 -27.10
CA ILE A 8 -20.84 1.83 -25.69
C ILE A 8 -20.48 3.00 -24.78
N LEU A 9 -19.41 3.75 -25.09
CA LEU A 9 -19.04 4.95 -24.33
C LEU A 9 -20.14 6.02 -24.37
N MET A 10 -20.76 6.25 -25.52
CA MET A 10 -21.84 7.23 -25.67
C MET A 10 -23.14 6.79 -24.97
N GLN A 11 -23.45 5.49 -24.97
CA GLN A 11 -24.58 4.92 -24.21
C GLN A 11 -24.35 4.99 -22.71
N VAL A 12 -23.16 4.63 -22.23
CA VAL A 12 -22.75 4.82 -20.83
C VAL A 12 -22.84 6.30 -20.43
N SER A 13 -22.41 7.21 -21.32
CA SER A 13 -22.52 8.66 -21.10
C SER A 13 -23.97 9.14 -21.01
N ALA A 14 -24.86 8.61 -21.84
CA ALA A 14 -26.29 8.96 -21.87
C ALA A 14 -27.05 8.42 -20.65
N ASP A 15 -26.71 7.21 -20.20
CA ASP A 15 -27.29 6.57 -19.01
C ASP A 15 -26.84 7.24 -17.70
N LEU A 16 -25.64 7.82 -17.68
CA LEU A 16 -25.13 8.63 -16.56
C LEU A 16 -25.81 10.01 -16.43
N GLN A 17 -26.50 10.49 -17.49
CA GLN A 17 -27.17 11.80 -17.52
C GLN A 17 -28.65 11.76 -17.11
N SER A 18 -29.33 10.62 -17.18
CA SER A 18 -30.78 10.49 -16.87
C SER A 18 -31.07 9.95 -15.46
N GLU A 19 -30.17 9.12 -14.92
CA GLU A 19 -30.10 8.68 -13.53
C GLU A 19 -28.68 8.97 -13.03
N GLY A 20 -28.52 9.66 -11.89
CA GLY A 20 -27.18 9.97 -11.37
C GLY A 20 -26.32 8.71 -11.24
N ALA A 21 -25.00 8.81 -11.49
CA ALA A 21 -24.06 7.68 -11.45
C ALA A 21 -24.19 6.80 -10.19
N PHE A 22 -24.52 7.42 -9.06
CA PHE A 22 -24.81 6.73 -7.81
C PHE A 22 -26.05 5.83 -7.87
N SER A 23 -27.15 6.32 -8.48
CA SER A 23 -28.38 5.53 -8.69
C SER A 23 -28.12 4.30 -9.54
N GLN A 24 -27.33 4.44 -10.61
CA GLN A 24 -26.92 3.33 -11.48
C GLN A 24 -26.10 2.28 -10.72
N LEU A 25 -25.14 2.70 -9.89
CA LEU A 25 -24.35 1.79 -9.06
C LEU A 25 -25.21 1.04 -8.04
N VAL A 26 -26.13 1.74 -7.37
CA VAL A 26 -27.07 1.13 -6.42
C VAL A 26 -27.98 0.12 -7.12
N ARG A 27 -28.44 0.44 -8.35
CA ARG A 27 -29.23 -0.50 -9.15
C ARG A 27 -28.45 -1.77 -9.47
N TYR A 28 -27.24 -1.66 -10.02
CA TYR A 28 -26.40 -2.84 -10.31
C TYR A 28 -26.01 -3.61 -9.06
N PHE A 29 -25.85 -2.92 -7.92
CA PHE A 29 -25.60 -3.57 -6.63
C PHE A 29 -26.79 -4.44 -6.21
N ASN A 30 -28.01 -3.89 -6.26
CA ASN A 30 -29.22 -4.63 -5.91
C ASN A 30 -29.50 -5.79 -6.87
N GLU A 31 -29.16 -5.63 -8.15
CA GLU A 31 -29.30 -6.67 -9.18
C GLU A 31 -28.24 -7.78 -9.07
N GLY A 32 -27.09 -7.52 -8.43
CA GLY A 32 -26.04 -8.53 -8.21
C GLY A 32 -26.34 -9.52 -7.07
N GLY A 33 -27.46 -9.36 -6.36
CA GLY A 33 -27.91 -10.34 -5.37
C GLY A 33 -27.06 -10.39 -4.09
N LEU A 34 -27.17 -11.50 -3.34
CA LEU A 34 -26.65 -11.61 -1.97
C LEU A 34 -25.11 -11.49 -1.88
N PHE A 35 -24.38 -12.03 -2.86
CA PHE A 35 -22.92 -12.09 -2.85
C PHE A 35 -22.24 -10.74 -3.08
N MET A 36 -23.01 -9.72 -3.46
CA MET A 36 -22.52 -8.34 -3.51
C MET A 36 -22.14 -7.79 -2.13
N TRP A 37 -22.84 -8.22 -1.07
CA TRP A 37 -22.57 -7.72 0.29
C TRP A 37 -21.19 -8.16 0.84
N PRO A 38 -20.80 -9.45 0.78
CA PRO A 38 -19.45 -9.85 1.16
C PRO A 38 -18.36 -9.20 0.29
N VAL A 39 -18.58 -9.03 -1.02
CA VAL A 39 -17.64 -8.30 -1.89
C VAL A 39 -17.46 -6.87 -1.40
N LEU A 40 -18.56 -6.16 -1.11
CA LEU A 40 -18.52 -4.80 -0.60
C LEU A 40 -17.76 -4.70 0.73
N ILE A 41 -17.96 -5.65 1.65
CA ILE A 41 -17.22 -5.70 2.91
C ILE A 41 -15.71 -5.84 2.65
N CYS A 42 -15.29 -6.74 1.75
CA CYS A 42 -13.88 -6.88 1.39
C CYS A 42 -13.29 -5.58 0.82
N VAL A 43 -14.04 -4.88 -0.05
CA VAL A 43 -13.59 -3.61 -0.62
C VAL A 43 -13.49 -2.52 0.44
N ILE A 44 -14.49 -2.40 1.34
CA ILE A 44 -14.47 -1.41 2.41
C ILE A 44 -13.30 -1.66 3.38
N LEU A 45 -13.09 -2.90 3.81
CA LEU A 45 -11.99 -3.24 4.72
C LEU A 45 -10.63 -3.04 4.05
N GLY A 46 -10.48 -3.47 2.79
CA GLY A 46 -9.28 -3.23 2.00
C GLY A 46 -8.97 -1.73 1.83
N LEU A 47 -9.99 -0.92 1.50
CA LEU A 47 -9.83 0.53 1.38
C LEU A 47 -9.48 1.20 2.71
N ALA A 48 -10.08 0.76 3.82
CA ALA A 48 -9.75 1.28 5.14
C ALA A 48 -8.28 1.03 5.50
N ILE A 49 -7.77 -0.17 5.23
CA ILE A 49 -6.34 -0.50 5.42
C ILE A 49 -5.47 0.34 4.48
N PHE A 50 -5.83 0.44 3.20
CA PHE A 50 -5.08 1.26 2.25
C PHE A 50 -4.98 2.73 2.69
N LEU A 51 -6.08 3.34 3.15
CA LEU A 51 -6.10 4.73 3.63
C LEU A 51 -5.26 4.93 4.89
N GLU A 52 -5.34 4.00 5.86
CA GLU A 52 -4.47 4.02 7.04
C GLU A 52 -3.00 3.97 6.63
N ARG A 53 -2.64 3.03 5.75
CA ARG A 53 -1.28 2.88 5.23
C ARG A 53 -0.79 4.10 4.46
N LEU A 54 -1.65 4.72 3.67
CA LEU A 54 -1.34 5.93 2.92
C LEU A 54 -0.95 7.09 3.86
N VAL A 55 -1.68 7.26 4.96
CA VAL A 55 -1.37 8.30 5.95
C VAL A 55 -0.09 7.95 6.71
N THR A 56 0.07 6.71 7.15
CA THR A 56 1.24 6.25 7.90
C THR A 56 2.54 6.39 7.10
N LEU A 57 2.55 5.96 5.83
CA LEU A 57 3.72 6.05 4.96
C LEU A 57 4.08 7.49 4.56
N ASN A 58 3.08 8.34 4.33
CA ASN A 58 3.35 9.75 4.03
C ASN A 58 3.85 10.52 5.26
N ARG A 59 3.50 10.09 6.48
CA ARG A 59 4.06 10.65 7.72
C ARG A 59 5.46 10.14 8.05
N ALA A 60 5.84 8.98 7.51
CA ALA A 60 7.18 8.42 7.66
C ALA A 60 8.21 9.05 6.70
N ASP A 61 7.74 9.65 5.62
CA ASP A 61 8.56 10.38 4.65
C ASP A 61 9.03 11.71 5.26
N ILE A 62 10.33 11.83 5.49
CA ILE A 62 10.99 13.03 6.02
C ILE A 62 11.99 13.57 5.01
N ASN A 63 12.48 14.79 5.23
CA ASN A 63 13.60 15.29 4.45
C ASN A 63 14.91 14.63 4.92
N THR A 64 15.13 13.40 4.47
CA THR A 64 16.26 12.55 4.83
C THR A 64 17.60 13.26 4.62
N ARG A 65 17.75 14.00 3.52
CA ARG A 65 18.98 14.75 3.22
C ARG A 65 19.27 15.84 4.24
N GLN A 66 18.27 16.64 4.61
CA GLN A 66 18.44 17.67 5.64
C GLN A 66 18.72 17.03 7.00
N PHE A 67 18.00 15.97 7.34
CA PHE A 67 18.19 15.24 8.59
C PHE A 67 19.63 14.72 8.75
N ILE A 68 20.23 14.15 7.70
CA ILE A 68 21.64 13.70 7.74
C ILE A 68 22.59 14.86 8.01
N LEU A 69 22.37 16.03 7.38
CA LEU A 69 23.19 17.21 7.59
C LEU A 69 23.11 17.68 9.05
N ASP A 70 21.89 17.76 9.59
CA ASP A 70 21.64 18.16 10.97
C ASP A 70 22.29 17.17 11.96
N VAL A 71 22.25 15.86 11.67
CA VAL A 71 22.93 14.83 12.48
C VAL A 71 24.45 14.98 12.43
N LYS A 72 25.04 15.21 11.25
CA LYS A 72 26.49 15.43 11.12
C LYS A 72 26.93 16.67 11.90
N GLU A 73 26.17 17.76 11.82
CA GLU A 73 26.45 18.99 12.57
C GLU A 73 26.32 18.77 14.08
N ALA A 74 25.32 17.99 14.52
CA ALA A 74 25.17 17.62 15.93
C ALA A 74 26.35 16.76 16.43
N LEU A 75 26.84 15.84 15.60
CA LEU A 75 28.02 15.04 15.92
C LEU A 75 29.30 15.89 16.03
N ASP A 76 29.50 16.86 15.13
CA ASP A 76 30.67 17.76 15.16
C ASP A 76 30.65 18.70 16.38
N ASN A 77 29.50 19.25 16.74
CA ASN A 77 29.38 20.28 17.78
C ASN A 77 29.17 19.74 19.20
N GLY A 78 28.44 18.63 19.35
CA GLY A 78 28.00 18.09 20.63
C GLY A 78 28.23 16.59 20.81
N GLY A 79 28.87 15.94 19.84
CA GLY A 79 29.17 14.51 19.86
C GLY A 79 27.92 13.63 19.80
N ILE A 80 28.10 12.36 20.19
CA ILE A 80 27.05 11.34 20.18
C ILE A 80 25.79 11.76 20.97
N PRO A 81 25.87 12.38 22.17
CA PRO A 81 24.67 12.75 22.93
C PRO A 81 23.76 13.76 22.21
N ALA A 82 24.34 14.76 21.53
CA ALA A 82 23.57 15.75 20.79
C ALA A 82 22.87 15.13 19.57
N ALA A 83 23.58 14.24 18.86
CA ALA A 83 23.00 13.52 17.73
C ALA A 83 21.87 12.56 18.16
N GLN A 84 21.99 11.92 19.32
CA GLN A 84 20.94 11.07 19.89
C GLN A 84 19.67 11.87 20.19
N GLU A 85 19.78 13.07 20.76
CA GLU A 85 18.63 13.93 21.06
C GLU A 85 17.89 14.38 19.78
N LEU A 86 18.64 14.72 18.73
CA LEU A 86 18.06 15.02 17.42
C LEU A 86 17.34 13.81 16.81
N CYS A 87 17.94 12.62 16.89
CA CYS A 87 17.33 11.40 16.37
C CYS A 87 16.07 11.01 17.18
N ALA A 88 16.07 11.21 18.49
CA ALA A 88 14.93 10.92 19.36
C ALA A 88 13.75 11.88 19.16
N SER A 89 14.01 13.12 18.75
CA SER A 89 12.99 14.13 18.46
C SER A 89 12.47 14.08 17.02
N THR A 90 13.16 13.36 16.13
CA THR A 90 12.79 13.22 14.72
C THR A 90 11.96 11.95 14.49
N ARG A 91 10.90 12.07 13.70
CA ARG A 91 10.04 10.94 13.33
C ARG A 91 10.59 10.25 12.08
N GLY A 92 10.28 8.97 11.92
CA GLY A 92 10.54 8.24 10.68
C GLY A 92 11.62 7.16 10.82
N PRO A 93 11.75 6.32 9.80
CA PRO A 93 12.56 5.11 9.85
C PRO A 93 14.04 5.41 9.99
N VAL A 94 14.52 6.42 9.26
CA VAL A 94 15.93 6.86 9.28
C VAL A 94 16.35 7.30 10.68
N ALA A 95 15.54 8.13 11.34
CA ALA A 95 15.83 8.63 12.70
C ALA A 95 15.83 7.50 13.75
N SER A 96 14.89 6.54 13.62
CA SER A 96 14.81 5.36 14.49
C SER A 96 16.09 4.51 14.41
N VAL A 97 16.55 4.21 13.19
CA VAL A 97 17.78 3.43 12.97
C VAL A 97 19.03 4.19 13.41
N PHE A 98 19.09 5.50 13.15
CA PHE A 98 20.22 6.33 13.58
C PHE A 98 20.35 6.36 15.09
N ASN A 99 19.24 6.53 15.80
CA ASN A 99 19.24 6.49 17.26
C ASN A 99 19.75 5.14 17.79
N ALA A 100 19.33 4.03 17.18
CA ALA A 100 19.79 2.70 17.58
C ALA A 100 21.29 2.49 17.36
N GLY A 101 21.85 3.00 16.26
CA GLY A 101 23.29 2.98 15.99
C GLY A 101 24.08 3.83 16.99
N LEU A 102 23.62 5.06 17.21
CA LEU A 102 24.26 6.00 18.14
C LEU A 102 24.20 5.53 19.59
N LEU A 103 23.16 4.81 20.01
CA LEU A 103 23.04 4.24 21.35
C LEU A 103 24.09 3.16 21.67
N ARG A 104 24.72 2.57 20.64
CA ARG A 104 25.76 1.55 20.80
C ARG A 104 27.11 1.97 20.22
N ALA A 105 27.25 3.25 19.87
CA ALA A 105 28.49 3.78 19.29
C ALA A 105 29.66 3.77 20.30
N ASP A 106 29.37 3.80 21.60
CA ASP A 106 30.34 3.66 22.69
C ASP A 106 30.84 2.22 22.90
N GLU A 107 30.04 1.22 22.51
CA GLU A 107 30.42 -0.20 22.48
C GLU A 107 31.36 -0.55 21.31
N GLY A 108 31.60 0.41 20.40
CA GLY A 108 32.49 0.30 19.25
C GLY A 108 31.77 0.11 17.91
N PHE A 109 32.50 0.34 16.81
CA PHE A 109 32.00 0.24 15.43
C PHE A 109 31.14 -1.02 15.14
N GLU A 110 31.63 -2.21 15.47
CA GLU A 110 30.91 -3.47 15.19
C GLU A 110 29.57 -3.54 15.92
N ALA A 111 29.48 -2.99 17.13
CA ALA A 111 28.25 -2.96 17.91
C ALA A 111 27.22 -1.99 17.31
N ALA A 112 27.67 -0.82 16.85
CA ALA A 112 26.83 0.17 16.17
C ALA A 112 26.31 -0.35 14.83
N GLU A 113 27.17 -0.93 13.98
CA GLU A 113 26.79 -1.53 12.70
C GLU A 113 25.74 -2.63 12.90
N LYS A 114 25.98 -3.53 13.86
CA LYS A 114 25.04 -4.60 14.18
C LYS A 114 23.69 -4.06 14.69
N ALA A 115 23.71 -2.96 15.46
CA ALA A 115 22.48 -2.30 15.91
C ALA A 115 21.68 -1.76 14.73
N ILE A 116 22.34 -1.03 13.84
CA ILE A 116 21.74 -0.43 12.64
C ILE A 116 21.08 -1.50 11.77
N ILE A 117 21.79 -2.60 11.47
CA ILE A 117 21.25 -3.70 10.66
C ILE A 117 20.02 -4.33 11.34
N SER A 118 20.12 -4.63 12.64
CA SER A 118 19.03 -5.27 13.37
C SER A 118 17.79 -4.38 13.47
N TYR A 119 17.97 -3.09 13.75
CA TYR A 119 16.86 -2.14 13.84
C TYR A 119 16.29 -1.78 12.46
N GLY A 120 17.11 -1.77 11.40
CA GLY A 120 16.65 -1.60 10.03
C GLY A 120 15.66 -2.68 9.61
N SER A 121 15.94 -3.95 9.93
CA SER A 121 14.99 -5.05 9.68
C SER A 121 13.70 -4.93 10.48
N ILE A 122 13.78 -4.45 11.73
CA ILE A 122 12.60 -4.20 12.57
C ILE A 122 11.73 -3.08 11.95
N GLU A 123 12.36 -1.98 11.53
CA GLU A 123 11.68 -0.83 10.93
C GLU A 123 11.03 -1.18 9.59
N MET A 124 11.72 -1.96 8.74
CA MET A 124 11.14 -2.54 7.52
C MET A 124 9.86 -3.33 7.83
N SER A 125 9.88 -4.18 8.87
CA SER A 125 8.69 -4.93 9.29
C SER A 125 7.54 -4.02 9.77
N PHE A 126 7.84 -2.90 10.42
CA PHE A 126 6.83 -1.89 10.76
C PHE A 126 6.24 -1.21 9.52
N LEU A 127 7.10 -0.89 8.54
CA LEU A 127 6.67 -0.32 7.25
C LEU A 127 5.82 -1.30 6.44
N GLU A 128 6.02 -2.62 6.53
CA GLU A 128 5.20 -3.59 5.80
C GLU A 128 3.87 -3.96 6.50
N ARG A 129 3.73 -3.59 7.78
CA ARG A 129 2.59 -3.98 8.62
C ARG A 129 1.25 -3.64 7.96
N GLY A 130 0.36 -4.62 7.85
CA GLY A 130 -0.98 -4.43 7.28
C GLY A 130 -1.07 -4.67 5.77
N LEU A 131 0.05 -4.70 5.03
CA LEU A 131 0.02 -5.07 3.61
C LEU A 131 -0.48 -6.50 3.37
N VAL A 132 -0.19 -7.42 4.30
CA VAL A 132 -0.71 -8.80 4.26
C VAL A 132 -2.24 -8.83 4.27
N TRP A 133 -2.87 -7.98 5.08
CA TRP A 133 -4.33 -7.88 5.13
C TRP A 133 -4.91 -7.23 3.89
N LEU A 134 -4.24 -6.21 3.34
CA LEU A 134 -4.63 -5.63 2.06
C LEU A 134 -4.57 -6.66 0.93
N SER A 135 -3.49 -7.45 0.87
CA SER A 135 -3.31 -8.55 -0.07
C SER A 135 -4.40 -9.62 0.06
N LEU A 136 -4.79 -9.96 1.30
CA LEU A 136 -5.91 -10.87 1.54
C LEU A 136 -7.21 -10.36 0.89
N PHE A 137 -7.58 -9.09 1.07
CA PHE A 137 -8.83 -8.55 0.49
C PHE A 137 -8.77 -8.42 -1.03
N ILE A 138 -7.59 -8.16 -1.60
CA ILE A 138 -7.36 -8.19 -3.05
C ILE A 138 -7.67 -9.59 -3.59
N ALA A 139 -7.21 -10.64 -2.92
CA ALA A 139 -7.44 -12.02 -3.34
C ALA A 139 -8.88 -12.48 -3.08
N LEU A 140 -9.47 -12.10 -1.94
CA LEU A 140 -10.82 -12.51 -1.56
C LEU A 140 -11.93 -11.90 -2.41
N ALA A 141 -11.84 -10.62 -2.78
CA ALA A 141 -12.92 -9.96 -3.51
C ALA A 141 -13.29 -10.66 -4.85
N PRO A 142 -12.33 -11.06 -5.71
CA PRO A 142 -12.62 -11.83 -6.92
C PRO A 142 -13.10 -13.25 -6.63
N MET A 143 -12.56 -13.91 -5.60
CA MET A 143 -12.98 -15.27 -5.23
C MET A 143 -14.45 -15.31 -4.77
N ILE A 144 -14.86 -14.33 -3.97
CA ILE A 144 -16.26 -14.15 -3.56
C ILE A 144 -17.13 -13.79 -4.78
N GLY A 145 -16.65 -12.90 -5.66
CA GLY A 145 -17.34 -12.56 -6.91
C GLY A 145 -17.57 -13.78 -7.80
N PHE A 146 -16.55 -14.63 -7.96
CA PHE A 146 -16.62 -15.88 -8.70
C PHE A 146 -17.60 -16.87 -8.05
N THR A 147 -17.65 -16.94 -6.71
CA THR A 147 -18.63 -17.76 -5.99
C THR A 147 -20.06 -17.30 -6.29
N GLY A 148 -20.30 -16.00 -6.37
CA GLY A 148 -21.59 -15.45 -6.80
C GLY A 148 -21.98 -15.88 -8.22
N THR A 149 -21.02 -16.01 -9.13
CA THR A 149 -21.27 -16.55 -10.49
C THR A 149 -21.72 -17.99 -10.47
N VAL A 150 -21.05 -18.84 -9.69
CA VAL A 150 -21.41 -20.26 -9.57
C VAL A 150 -22.85 -20.38 -9.09
N ILE A 151 -23.23 -19.59 -8.09
CA ILE A 151 -24.58 -19.63 -7.53
C ILE A 151 -25.63 -19.07 -8.50
N GLY A 152 -25.37 -17.93 -9.14
CA GLY A 152 -26.29 -17.39 -10.15
C GLY A 152 -26.49 -18.32 -11.36
N MET A 153 -25.47 -19.11 -11.70
CA MET A 153 -25.59 -20.17 -12.72
C MET A 153 -26.42 -21.36 -12.23
N VAL A 154 -26.27 -21.77 -10.97
CA VAL A 154 -27.13 -22.81 -10.36
C VAL A 154 -28.59 -22.35 -10.39
N GLU A 155 -28.87 -21.13 -9.95
CA GLU A 155 -30.22 -20.55 -9.98
C GLU A 155 -30.81 -20.49 -11.40
N ALA A 156 -29.98 -20.19 -12.41
CA ALA A 156 -30.41 -20.19 -13.81
C ALA A 156 -30.79 -21.60 -14.29
N PHE A 157 -30.06 -22.65 -13.89
CA PHE A 157 -30.40 -24.03 -14.24
C PHE A 157 -31.61 -24.56 -13.47
N ASP A 158 -31.76 -24.22 -12.20
CA ASP A 158 -32.97 -24.55 -11.42
C ASP A 158 -34.22 -23.92 -12.04
N ALA A 159 -34.10 -22.70 -12.58
CA ALA A 159 -35.17 -22.04 -13.32
C ALA A 159 -35.55 -22.79 -14.60
N ILE A 160 -34.59 -23.33 -15.34
CA ILE A 160 -34.85 -24.20 -16.51
C ILE A 160 -35.57 -25.47 -16.08
N GLU A 161 -35.08 -26.15 -15.03
CA GLU A 161 -35.65 -27.40 -14.54
C GLU A 161 -37.12 -27.20 -14.13
N SER A 162 -37.40 -26.15 -13.38
CA SER A 162 -38.75 -25.84 -12.90
C SER A 162 -39.74 -25.44 -14.01
N ALA A 163 -39.26 -24.73 -15.05
CA ALA A 163 -40.09 -24.30 -16.16
C ALA A 163 -40.35 -25.41 -17.18
N GLY A 164 -39.49 -26.44 -17.24
CA GLY A 164 -39.56 -27.51 -18.24
C GLY A 164 -39.36 -27.02 -19.68
N ASP A 165 -38.87 -25.80 -19.86
CA ASP A 165 -38.62 -25.15 -21.14
C ASP A 165 -37.28 -24.38 -21.09
N ILE A 166 -36.61 -24.31 -22.24
CA ILE A 166 -35.33 -23.62 -22.39
C ILE A 166 -35.59 -22.35 -23.19
N SER A 167 -36.07 -21.30 -22.49
CA SER A 167 -36.16 -19.96 -23.08
C SER A 167 -35.07 -19.04 -22.52
N PRO A 168 -34.43 -18.19 -23.35
CA PRO A 168 -33.40 -17.24 -22.89
C PRO A 168 -33.88 -16.30 -21.78
N SER A 169 -35.17 -15.98 -21.75
CA SER A 169 -35.79 -15.16 -20.70
C SER A 169 -35.75 -15.80 -19.31
N ILE A 170 -35.81 -17.13 -19.22
CA ILE A 170 -35.80 -17.86 -17.95
C ILE A 170 -34.43 -17.76 -17.28
N VAL A 171 -33.35 -17.86 -18.05
CA VAL A 171 -31.97 -17.87 -17.53
C VAL A 171 -31.33 -16.49 -17.40
N ALA A 172 -31.88 -15.47 -18.09
CA ALA A 172 -31.27 -14.15 -18.17
C ALA A 172 -31.03 -13.49 -16.80
N GLY A 173 -31.94 -13.71 -15.83
CA GLY A 173 -31.82 -13.16 -14.48
C GLY A 173 -30.62 -13.73 -13.70
N GLY A 174 -30.49 -15.06 -13.64
CA GLY A 174 -29.38 -15.72 -12.93
C GLY A 174 -28.03 -15.39 -13.57
N ILE A 175 -27.95 -15.38 -14.90
CA ILE A 175 -26.74 -15.00 -15.64
C ILE A 175 -26.37 -13.53 -15.38
N LYS A 176 -27.35 -12.62 -15.37
CA LYS A 176 -27.09 -11.19 -15.08
C LYS A 176 -26.53 -11.01 -13.67
N THR A 177 -27.14 -11.65 -12.68
CA THR A 177 -26.71 -11.62 -11.27
C THR A 177 -25.27 -12.13 -11.12
N ALA A 178 -24.97 -13.27 -11.77
CA ALA A 178 -23.65 -13.87 -11.81
C ALA A 178 -22.58 -12.91 -12.36
N LEU A 179 -22.84 -12.32 -13.53
CA LEU A 179 -21.90 -11.41 -14.20
C LEU A 179 -21.66 -10.13 -13.39
N LEU A 180 -22.71 -9.54 -12.82
CA LEU A 180 -22.58 -8.32 -12.02
C LEU A 180 -21.74 -8.55 -10.76
N THR A 181 -21.93 -9.68 -10.08
CA THR A 181 -21.16 -9.99 -8.86
C THR A 181 -19.68 -10.18 -9.15
N THR A 182 -19.34 -10.88 -10.22
CA THR A 182 -17.92 -11.04 -10.63
C THR A 182 -17.30 -9.71 -11.03
N LEU A 183 -18.03 -8.91 -11.81
CA LEU A 183 -17.53 -7.60 -12.23
C LEU A 183 -17.23 -6.72 -11.01
N ALA A 184 -18.10 -6.69 -10.01
CA ALA A 184 -17.89 -5.94 -8.78
C ALA A 184 -16.66 -6.42 -8.00
N GLY A 185 -16.48 -7.74 -7.86
CA GLY A 185 -15.31 -8.34 -7.20
C GLY A 185 -13.99 -7.98 -7.89
N LEU A 186 -13.97 -8.04 -9.23
CA LEU A 186 -12.81 -7.67 -10.04
C LEU A 186 -12.48 -6.18 -9.95
N ILE A 187 -13.47 -5.30 -10.10
CA ILE A 187 -13.26 -3.85 -10.00
C ILE A 187 -12.72 -3.49 -8.61
N GLY A 188 -13.30 -4.05 -7.55
CA GLY A 188 -12.84 -3.87 -6.19
C GLY A 188 -11.38 -4.29 -6.01
N ALA A 189 -11.02 -5.49 -6.49
CA ALA A 189 -9.65 -5.99 -6.41
C ALA A 189 -8.65 -5.15 -7.19
N ILE A 190 -9.02 -4.67 -8.38
CA ILE A 190 -8.16 -3.79 -9.19
C ILE A 190 -7.83 -2.51 -8.43
N ILE A 191 -8.84 -1.86 -7.83
CA ILE A 191 -8.64 -0.63 -7.06
C ILE A 191 -7.71 -0.89 -5.86
N LEU A 192 -7.95 -1.97 -5.11
CA LEU A 192 -7.10 -2.34 -3.98
C LEU A 192 -5.67 -2.69 -4.41
N GLN A 193 -5.49 -3.37 -5.54
CA GLN A 193 -4.19 -3.77 -6.08
C GLN A 193 -3.35 -2.55 -6.48
N VAL A 194 -3.97 -1.52 -7.07
CA VAL A 194 -3.28 -0.25 -7.36
C VAL A 194 -2.81 0.40 -6.07
N GLY A 195 -3.67 0.46 -5.06
CA GLY A 195 -3.30 0.99 -3.73
C GLY A 195 -2.18 0.21 -3.05
N TYR A 196 -2.21 -1.12 -3.14
CA TYR A 196 -1.17 -2.00 -2.62
C TYR A 196 0.19 -1.72 -3.27
N ASN A 197 0.24 -1.64 -4.61
CA ASN A 197 1.49 -1.38 -5.33
C ASN A 197 2.05 0.02 -5.03
N TYR A 198 1.18 1.02 -4.83
CA TYR A 198 1.60 2.33 -4.36
C TYR A 198 2.28 2.26 -2.99
N CYS A 199 1.68 1.54 -2.03
CA CYS A 199 2.25 1.38 -0.71
C CYS A 199 3.60 0.64 -0.75
N VAL A 200 3.70 -0.45 -1.52
CA VAL A 200 4.96 -1.20 -1.71
C VAL A 200 6.05 -0.30 -2.27
N SER A 201 5.78 0.42 -3.38
CA SER A 201 6.77 1.32 -3.97
C SER A 201 7.22 2.42 -3.01
N LYS A 202 6.32 2.92 -2.16
CA LYS A 202 6.65 3.92 -1.13
C LYS A 202 7.52 3.32 -0.03
N ILE A 203 7.24 2.09 0.41
CA ILE A 203 8.04 1.36 1.41
C ILE A 203 9.44 1.11 0.87
N ASP A 204 9.56 0.60 -0.36
CA ASP A 204 10.86 0.35 -1.00
C ASP A 204 11.72 1.61 -1.03
N LYS A 205 11.11 2.76 -1.38
CA LYS A 205 11.80 4.05 -1.34
C LYS A 205 12.30 4.40 0.06
N LEU A 206 11.46 4.26 1.08
CA LEU A 206 11.84 4.56 2.48
C LEU A 206 12.93 3.63 3.00
N VAL A 207 12.89 2.34 2.61
CA VAL A 207 13.91 1.35 2.97
C VAL A 207 15.25 1.72 2.34
N VAL A 208 15.28 2.04 1.04
CA VAL A 208 16.51 2.44 0.35
C VAL A 208 17.10 3.69 0.99
N GLU A 209 16.27 4.71 1.25
CA GLU A 209 16.74 5.92 1.93
C GLU A 209 17.31 5.62 3.33
N MET A 210 16.68 4.72 4.09
CA MET A 210 17.15 4.29 5.39
C MET A 210 18.49 3.53 5.32
N GLU A 211 18.66 2.64 4.35
CA GLU A 211 19.90 1.87 4.15
C GLU A 211 21.05 2.77 3.70
N GLU A 212 20.83 3.64 2.71
CA GLU A 212 21.84 4.61 2.23
C GLU A 212 22.27 5.55 3.36
N SER A 213 21.31 6.07 4.13
CA SER A 213 21.60 6.95 5.27
C SER A 213 22.41 6.24 6.36
N SER A 214 22.12 4.96 6.59
CA SER A 214 22.80 4.15 7.59
C SER A 214 24.29 3.97 7.29
N ILE A 215 24.65 3.84 6.01
CA ILE A 215 26.05 3.79 5.56
C ILE A 215 26.77 5.10 5.93
N VAL A 216 26.13 6.24 5.68
CA VAL A 216 26.69 7.56 6.01
C VAL A 216 26.93 7.72 7.51
N LEU A 217 26.03 7.20 8.35
CA LEU A 217 26.20 7.22 9.80
C LEU A 217 27.38 6.34 10.25
N ILE A 218 27.49 5.13 9.71
CA ILE A 218 28.58 4.18 10.00
C ILE A 218 29.94 4.81 9.65
N ASP A 219 30.04 5.45 8.48
CA ASP A 219 31.24 6.16 8.05
C ASP A 219 31.58 7.32 9.00
N SER A 220 30.56 8.05 9.47
CA SER A 220 30.72 9.15 10.41
C SER A 220 31.21 8.65 11.78
N ILE A 221 30.67 7.55 12.30
CA ILE A 221 31.14 6.92 13.55
C ILE A 221 32.60 6.44 13.39
N SER A 222 32.95 5.80 12.27
CA SER A 222 34.33 5.36 12.01
C SER A 222 35.33 6.52 11.90
N ALA A 223 34.91 7.64 11.30
CA ALA A 223 35.73 8.84 11.20
C ALA A 223 36.00 9.47 12.57
N MET A 224 35.00 9.49 13.46
CA MET A 224 35.16 9.96 14.84
C MET A 224 36.13 9.08 15.65
N GLU A 225 36.02 7.75 15.57
CA GLU A 225 36.96 6.83 16.23
C GLU A 225 38.41 7.06 15.78
N LYS A 226 38.61 7.49 14.52
CA LYS A 226 39.92 7.79 13.92
C LYS A 226 40.35 9.26 14.12
N GLY A 227 39.57 10.09 14.81
CA GLY A 227 39.87 11.50 15.04
C GLY A 227 39.90 12.37 13.77
N LYS A 228 39.17 11.99 12.72
CA LYS A 228 39.07 12.76 11.46
C LYS A 228 37.84 13.68 11.49
N PRO A 229 37.94 14.92 10.96
CA PRO A 229 36.79 15.83 10.87
C PRO A 229 35.71 15.31 9.90
N LEU A 230 34.44 15.40 10.28
CA LEU A 230 33.29 14.85 9.52
C LEU A 230 32.87 15.73 8.33
N SER A 231 33.16 17.04 8.38
CA SER A 231 32.74 18.04 7.38
C SER A 231 33.70 18.26 6.19
N GLY A 232 34.70 17.40 6.00
CA GLY A 232 35.79 17.61 5.02
C GLY A 232 35.57 17.10 3.58
N GLY A 233 34.39 16.63 3.20
CA GLY A 233 34.24 15.74 2.02
C GLY A 233 33.59 16.28 0.73
N GLU A 234 32.80 17.36 0.75
CA GLU A 234 31.92 17.68 -0.41
C GLU A 234 31.92 19.15 -0.86
N SER A 235 32.99 19.92 -0.60
CA SER A 235 33.11 21.29 -1.13
C SER A 235 34.16 21.47 -2.24
N SER A 236 34.67 20.38 -2.82
CA SER A 236 35.65 20.45 -3.90
C SER A 236 35.41 19.39 -4.97
N GLU A 237 34.31 19.50 -5.70
CA GLU A 237 34.27 19.10 -7.11
C GLU A 237 33.18 19.93 -7.80
N ALA A 238 33.65 20.93 -8.54
CA ALA A 238 32.89 21.79 -9.42
C ALA A 238 32.67 21.12 -10.78
#